data_AF-A0A3S4UX00-F1
#
_entry.id   AF-A0A3S4UX00-F1
#
_cell.length_a   1.000
_cell.length_b   1.000
_cell.length_c   1.000
_cell.angle_alpha   90.00
_cell.angle_beta   90.00
_cell.angle_gamma   90.00
#
_symmetry.space_group_name_H-M   'P 1'
#
loop_
_entity.id
_entity.type
_entity.pdbx_description
1 polymer ?
#
loop_
_entity_poly.entity_id
_entity_poly.type
_entity_poly.pdbx_seq_one_letter_code
_entity_poly.pdbx_strand_id
1 'polypeptide(L)'
;MTGRDLSRRRFLGLGAGLAALAGCARVPTTGPVTQVSASADTPGRVGIDVDPQPPPRKASPEIIVAGFLQSMTSPQNSYRIAREYLTEAAARSWDPESGAVIYDATTNTPVVTGSTAGLKAPIIARLDAAGRYRPVTGQSIDLDFGITRVDGELRISRPPDGLVLSLFAFSRAYSTVALYFTSLTRPFLVPELVHLPQATSNPTTAVTDLLDGPSDWLAGPSPMSSRPARSCPPTPSRWTTPEYPPCR
;
A
#
# COMPACT_ATOMS: atom_id res chain seq x y z
N MET A 1 72.37 0.25 39.72
CA MET A 1 71.12 1.00 39.42
C MET A 1 70.65 0.61 38.03
N THR A 2 69.77 -0.38 37.88
CA THR A 2 69.11 -0.68 36.60
C THR A 2 68.00 -1.69 36.84
N GLY A 3 66.75 -1.25 36.83
CA GLY A 3 65.62 -2.15 37.08
C GLY A 3 64.29 -1.46 37.34
N ARG A 4 63.86 -0.51 36.51
CA ARG A 4 62.48 0.03 36.58
C ARG A 4 61.79 0.33 35.23
N ASP A 5 62.45 0.22 34.08
CA ASP A 5 61.89 0.74 32.82
C ASP A 5 61.05 -0.23 31.96
N LEU A 6 61.05 -1.54 32.25
CA LEU A 6 60.32 -2.52 31.44
C LEU A 6 58.83 -2.65 31.79
N SER A 7 58.41 -2.26 32.99
CA SER A 7 57.01 -2.41 33.44
C SER A 7 56.08 -1.30 32.89
N ARG A 8 56.60 -0.08 32.72
CA ARG A 8 55.81 1.06 32.23
C ARG A 8 55.37 0.94 30.77
N ARG A 9 56.14 0.24 29.93
CA ARG A 9 55.84 0.10 28.50
C ARG A 9 54.72 -0.88 28.18
N ARG A 10 54.46 -1.87 29.07
CA ARG A 10 53.39 -2.87 28.86
C ARG A 10 51.99 -2.34 29.22
N PHE A 11 51.89 -1.43 30.18
CA PHE A 11 50.60 -0.83 30.58
C PHE A 11 50.07 0.20 29.57
N LEU A 12 50.95 0.91 28.87
CA LEU A 12 50.55 1.87 27.81
C LEU A 12 49.97 1.18 26.56
N GLY A 13 50.42 -0.04 26.23
CA GLY A 13 49.89 -0.81 25.10
C GLY A 13 48.49 -1.38 25.35
N LEU A 14 48.17 -1.77 26.59
CA LEU A 14 46.88 -2.39 26.92
C LEU A 14 45.73 -1.38 26.99
N GLY A 15 46.02 -0.13 27.40
CA GLY A 15 45.00 0.94 27.48
C GLY A 15 44.52 1.42 26.10
N ALA A 16 45.41 1.45 25.11
CA ALA A 16 45.08 1.91 23.76
C ALA A 16 44.18 0.92 22.99
N GLY A 17 44.28 -0.39 23.29
CA GLY A 17 43.45 -1.42 22.66
C GLY A 17 41.99 -1.40 23.11
N LEU A 18 41.71 -1.13 24.39
CA LEU A 18 40.33 -1.11 24.90
C LEU A 18 39.52 0.11 24.44
N ALA A 19 40.17 1.25 24.13
CA ALA A 19 39.48 2.45 23.68
C ALA A 19 38.90 2.33 22.25
N ALA A 20 39.44 1.41 21.43
CA ALA A 20 38.99 1.21 20.06
C ALA A 20 37.68 0.40 19.93
N LEU A 21 37.22 -0.27 21.00
CA LEU A 21 36.01 -1.10 21.00
C LEU A 21 34.75 -0.38 21.53
N ALA A 22 34.86 0.88 21.98
CA ALA A 22 33.72 1.65 22.52
C ALA A 22 33.04 2.55 21.47
N GLY A 23 33.16 2.22 20.18
CA GLY A 23 32.46 2.93 19.10
C GLY A 23 31.01 2.49 18.97
N CYS A 24 30.13 2.88 19.90
CA CYS A 24 28.69 2.74 19.70
C CYS A 24 28.25 3.74 18.62
N ALA A 25 27.96 3.26 17.41
CA ALA A 25 27.30 4.04 16.37
C ALA A 25 25.90 4.46 16.89
N ARG A 26 25.78 5.71 17.34
CA ARG A 26 24.51 6.27 17.80
C ARG A 26 23.85 6.97 16.61
N VAL A 27 22.79 6.38 16.07
CA VAL A 27 21.94 7.05 15.07
C VAL A 27 21.30 8.26 15.74
N PRO A 28 21.45 9.49 15.19
CA PRO A 28 20.78 10.66 15.74
C PRO A 28 19.26 10.50 15.60
N THR A 29 18.54 10.36 16.71
CA THR A 29 17.07 10.30 16.73
C THR A 29 16.41 11.68 16.77
N THR A 30 17.22 12.74 16.74
CA THR A 30 16.78 14.13 16.79
C THR A 30 17.58 14.91 15.76
N GLY A 31 16.87 15.47 14.79
CA GLY A 31 17.37 16.43 13.82
C GLY A 31 16.20 17.31 13.40
N PRO A 32 16.47 18.56 12.96
CA PRO A 32 15.43 19.41 12.42
C PRO A 32 14.76 18.68 11.24
N VAL A 33 13.43 18.60 11.25
CA VAL A 33 12.67 18.13 10.09
C VAL A 33 12.73 19.23 9.04
N THR A 34 13.69 19.13 8.13
CA THR A 34 13.72 20.00 6.96
C THR A 34 12.64 19.51 6.01
N GLN A 35 11.53 20.24 5.93
CA GLN A 35 10.55 20.08 4.87
C GLN A 35 11.25 20.49 3.56
N VAL A 36 11.79 19.52 2.84
CA VAL A 36 12.19 19.73 1.46
C VAL A 36 10.90 19.69 0.66
N SER A 37 10.46 20.85 0.18
CA SER A 37 9.45 20.90 -0.88
C SER A 37 10.01 20.02 -2.00
N ALA A 38 9.35 18.89 -2.28
CA ALA A 38 9.71 18.10 -3.45
C ALA A 38 9.76 19.08 -4.63
N SER A 39 10.94 19.25 -5.24
CA SER A 39 11.06 20.09 -6.42
C SER A 39 9.97 19.65 -7.38
N ALA A 40 9.10 20.57 -7.78
CA ALA A 40 8.07 20.36 -8.81
C ALA A 40 8.67 20.05 -10.20
N ASP A 41 9.95 19.69 -10.24
CA ASP A 41 10.83 19.61 -11.40
C ASP A 41 11.41 18.20 -11.61
N THR A 42 10.90 17.19 -10.91
CA THR A 42 10.85 15.88 -11.57
C THR A 42 9.70 16.00 -12.57
N PRO A 43 9.90 15.87 -13.89
CA PRO A 43 8.81 15.64 -14.82
C PRO A 43 8.29 14.22 -14.58
N GLY A 44 7.80 13.94 -13.36
CA GLY A 44 6.82 12.92 -13.13
C GLY A 44 5.68 13.36 -14.01
N ARG A 45 5.45 12.58 -15.07
CA ARG A 45 4.36 12.77 -16.02
C ARG A 45 3.16 13.17 -15.17
N VAL A 46 2.75 14.45 -15.20
CA VAL A 46 1.53 14.91 -14.53
C VAL A 46 0.47 14.12 -15.26
N GLY A 47 0.16 12.95 -14.72
CA GLY A 47 -0.84 12.08 -15.28
C GLY A 47 -2.07 12.93 -15.30
N ILE A 48 -2.62 13.17 -16.48
CA ILE A 48 -3.93 13.76 -16.61
C ILE A 48 -4.83 12.79 -15.84
N ASP A 49 -5.14 13.13 -14.59
CA ASP A 49 -6.08 12.40 -13.76
C ASP A 49 -7.45 12.75 -14.32
N VAL A 50 -7.91 11.92 -15.25
CA VAL A 50 -9.23 12.07 -15.83
C VAL A 50 -10.20 11.63 -14.75
N ASP A 51 -10.70 12.60 -13.98
CA ASP A 51 -11.67 12.34 -12.93
C ASP A 51 -12.90 11.66 -13.57
N PRO A 52 -13.23 10.43 -13.15
CA PRO A 52 -14.38 9.73 -13.69
C PRO A 52 -15.64 10.55 -13.47
N GLN A 53 -16.53 10.51 -14.46
CA GLN A 53 -17.79 11.21 -14.37
C GLN A 53 -18.80 10.40 -13.56
N PRO A 54 -19.72 11.06 -12.83
CA PRO A 54 -20.83 10.38 -12.18
C PRO A 54 -21.74 9.68 -13.20
N PRO A 55 -22.56 8.70 -12.79
CA PRO A 55 -23.46 7.99 -13.69
C PRO A 55 -24.40 8.96 -14.43
N PRO A 56 -24.41 8.94 -15.78
CA PRO A 56 -25.30 9.82 -16.52
C PRO A 56 -26.77 9.50 -16.26
N ARG A 57 -27.61 10.54 -16.25
CA ARG A 57 -29.06 10.37 -16.12
C ARG A 57 -29.60 9.56 -17.30
N LYS A 58 -30.52 8.63 -17.01
CA LYS A 58 -31.15 7.76 -18.02
C LYS A 58 -30.15 6.99 -18.89
N ALA A 59 -28.95 6.71 -18.36
CA ALA A 59 -27.94 5.91 -19.04
C ALA A 59 -28.44 4.48 -19.31
N SER A 60 -27.97 3.89 -20.42
CA SER A 60 -28.17 2.47 -20.69
C SER A 60 -27.29 1.60 -19.77
N PRO A 61 -27.60 0.31 -19.57
CA PRO A 61 -26.80 -0.54 -18.70
C PRO A 61 -25.34 -0.67 -19.17
N GLU A 62 -25.08 -0.61 -20.48
CA GLU A 62 -23.73 -0.61 -21.06
C GLU A 62 -22.91 0.58 -20.54
N ILE A 63 -23.51 1.77 -20.54
CA ILE A 63 -22.86 3.00 -20.06
C ILE A 63 -22.65 2.97 -18.55
N ILE A 64 -23.58 2.39 -17.79
CA ILE A 64 -23.44 2.23 -16.34
C ILE A 64 -22.25 1.30 -16.01
N VAL A 65 -22.14 0.14 -16.66
CA VAL A 65 -21.05 -0.80 -16.40
C VAL A 65 -19.71 -0.26 -16.87
N ALA A 66 -19.66 0.34 -18.07
CA ALA A 66 -18.44 0.95 -18.59
C ALA A 66 -17.95 2.10 -17.69
N GLY A 67 -18.87 2.97 -17.25
CA GLY A 67 -18.55 4.06 -16.33
C GLY A 67 -18.05 3.56 -14.97
N PHE A 68 -18.67 2.52 -14.42
CA PHE A 68 -18.23 1.89 -13.18
C PHE A 68 -16.81 1.32 -13.30
N LEU A 69 -16.52 0.52 -14.33
CA LEU A 69 -15.17 -0.03 -14.55
C LEU A 69 -14.13 1.06 -14.77
N GLN A 70 -14.48 2.14 -15.48
CA GLN A 70 -13.58 3.28 -15.65
C GLN A 70 -13.31 3.99 -14.32
N SER A 71 -14.35 4.18 -13.49
CA SER A 71 -14.24 4.86 -12.21
C SER A 71 -13.43 4.09 -11.15
N MET A 72 -13.24 2.77 -11.31
CA MET A 72 -12.34 1.97 -10.47
C MET A 72 -10.85 2.38 -10.58
N THR A 73 -10.50 3.24 -11.53
CA THR A 73 -9.14 3.76 -11.66
C THR A 73 -8.85 4.97 -10.78
N SER A 74 -9.89 5.60 -10.21
CA SER A 74 -9.76 6.79 -9.38
C SER A 74 -9.98 6.45 -7.90
N PRO A 75 -8.92 6.42 -7.07
CA PRO A 75 -9.04 6.17 -5.64
C PRO A 75 -9.59 7.36 -4.84
N GLN A 76 -9.86 8.49 -5.50
CA GLN A 76 -10.24 9.73 -4.83
C GLN A 76 -11.48 9.57 -3.95
N ASN A 77 -11.41 10.13 -2.73
CA ASN A 77 -12.48 10.07 -1.73
C ASN A 77 -13.02 8.66 -1.53
N SER A 78 -12.13 7.67 -1.39
CA SER A 78 -12.47 6.25 -1.21
C SER A 78 -13.34 5.70 -2.33
N TYR A 79 -12.95 5.99 -3.58
CA TYR A 79 -13.63 5.60 -4.81
C TYR A 79 -15.08 6.14 -4.89
N ARG A 80 -15.30 7.37 -4.41
CA ARG A 80 -16.63 8.00 -4.31
C ARG A 80 -17.42 7.89 -5.61
N ILE A 81 -16.82 8.23 -6.76
CA ILE A 81 -17.52 8.19 -8.04
C ILE A 81 -17.92 6.76 -8.42
N ALA A 82 -17.06 5.77 -8.18
CA ALA A 82 -17.41 4.37 -8.43
C ALA A 82 -18.59 3.92 -7.57
N ARG A 83 -18.65 4.38 -6.32
CA ARG A 83 -19.78 4.12 -5.41
C ARG A 83 -21.09 4.73 -5.91
N GLU A 84 -21.06 5.83 -6.67
CA GLU A 84 -22.27 6.45 -7.24
C GLU A 84 -22.95 5.56 -8.31
N TYR A 85 -22.21 4.65 -8.96
CA TYR A 85 -22.77 3.66 -9.89
C TYR A 85 -23.47 2.49 -9.19
N LEU A 86 -23.24 2.31 -7.89
CA LEU A 86 -23.74 1.19 -7.10
C LEU A 86 -25.10 1.51 -6.47
N THR A 87 -25.84 0.47 -6.11
CA THR A 87 -26.95 0.61 -5.13
C THR A 87 -26.40 1.03 -3.78
N GLU A 88 -27.20 1.69 -2.95
CA GLU A 88 -26.76 2.15 -1.62
C GLU A 88 -26.26 0.99 -0.73
N ALA A 89 -26.90 -0.18 -0.80
CA ALA A 89 -26.46 -1.37 -0.08
C ALA A 89 -25.08 -1.86 -0.57
N ALA A 90 -24.91 -2.01 -1.89
CA ALA A 90 -23.64 -2.42 -2.49
C ALA A 90 -22.52 -1.40 -2.24
N ALA A 91 -22.84 -0.10 -2.31
CA ALA A 91 -21.90 0.98 -2.03
C ALA A 91 -21.40 0.97 -0.59
N ARG A 92 -22.18 0.48 0.38
CA ARG A 92 -21.75 0.36 1.78
C ARG A 92 -20.87 -0.86 2.03
N SER A 93 -21.16 -1.98 1.39
CA SER A 93 -20.44 -3.24 1.61
C SER A 93 -19.21 -3.41 0.74
N TRP A 94 -19.13 -2.69 -0.38
CA TRP A 94 -18.02 -2.84 -1.32
C TRP A 94 -16.73 -2.24 -0.77
N ASP A 95 -15.71 -3.08 -0.70
CA ASP A 95 -14.36 -2.73 -0.27
C ASP A 95 -13.40 -2.74 -1.48
N PRO A 96 -13.05 -1.57 -2.04
CA PRO A 96 -12.09 -1.47 -3.13
C PRO A 96 -10.64 -1.67 -2.69
N GLU A 97 -10.34 -1.62 -1.38
CA GLU A 97 -8.99 -1.74 -0.84
C GLU A 97 -8.60 -3.21 -0.57
N SER A 98 -9.55 -4.15 -0.71
CA SER A 98 -9.31 -5.59 -0.52
C SER A 98 -8.35 -6.21 -1.55
N GLY A 99 -8.01 -5.47 -2.61
CA GLY A 99 -7.14 -5.90 -3.70
C GLY A 99 -7.76 -5.68 -5.08
N ALA A 100 -7.06 -6.14 -6.12
CA ALA A 100 -7.50 -5.99 -7.50
C ALA A 100 -7.26 -7.24 -8.35
N VAL A 101 -8.09 -7.42 -9.37
CA VAL A 101 -7.90 -8.40 -10.44
C VAL A 101 -7.57 -7.67 -11.73
N ILE A 102 -6.48 -8.08 -12.38
CA ILE A 102 -6.02 -7.52 -13.65
C ILE A 102 -6.38 -8.51 -14.75
N TYR A 103 -7.23 -8.10 -15.69
CA TYR A 103 -7.74 -8.97 -16.75
C TYR A 103 -7.33 -8.50 -18.15
N ASP A 104 -7.36 -9.42 -19.10
CA ASP A 104 -7.12 -9.13 -20.51
C ASP A 104 -8.39 -8.58 -21.18
N ALA A 105 -8.38 -7.29 -21.52
CA ALA A 105 -9.50 -6.61 -22.17
C ALA A 105 -9.38 -6.56 -23.71
N THR A 106 -8.41 -7.24 -24.33
CA THR A 106 -8.13 -7.14 -25.77
C THR A 106 -9.33 -7.58 -26.61
N THR A 107 -9.97 -8.67 -26.22
CA THR A 107 -11.19 -9.20 -26.87
C THR A 107 -12.32 -9.43 -25.88
N ASN A 108 -12.12 -9.11 -24.60
CA ASN A 108 -13.08 -9.37 -23.53
C ASN A 108 -13.61 -8.03 -23.01
N THR A 109 -14.86 -7.73 -23.35
CA THR A 109 -15.58 -6.54 -22.88
C THR A 109 -16.84 -6.97 -22.15
N PRO A 110 -17.39 -6.13 -21.26
CA PRO A 110 -18.65 -6.44 -20.62
C PRO A 110 -19.76 -6.63 -21.65
N VAL A 111 -20.51 -7.73 -21.52
CA VAL A 111 -21.67 -8.04 -22.35
C VAL A 111 -22.93 -7.69 -21.59
N VAL A 112 -23.80 -6.91 -22.21
CA VAL A 112 -25.11 -6.55 -21.67
C VAL A 112 -26.20 -7.21 -22.51
N THR A 113 -27.19 -7.79 -21.85
CA THR A 113 -28.34 -8.42 -22.50
C THR A 113 -29.61 -8.10 -21.70
N GLY A 114 -30.40 -7.14 -22.18
CA GLY A 114 -31.59 -6.68 -21.48
C GLY A 114 -31.25 -6.07 -20.12
N SER A 115 -31.51 -6.80 -19.03
CA SER A 115 -31.22 -6.39 -17.65
C SER A 115 -29.99 -7.06 -17.04
N THR A 116 -29.36 -8.01 -17.74
CA THR A 116 -28.15 -8.68 -17.26
C THR A 116 -26.92 -8.01 -17.85
N ALA A 117 -25.88 -7.84 -17.04
CA ALA A 117 -24.59 -7.35 -17.50
C ALA A 117 -23.48 -8.17 -16.85
N GLY A 118 -22.58 -8.74 -17.66
CA GLY A 118 -21.51 -9.60 -17.15
C GLY A 118 -20.19 -9.43 -17.89
N LEU A 119 -19.12 -9.89 -17.25
CA LEU A 119 -17.77 -9.85 -17.79
C LEU A 119 -17.11 -11.22 -17.57
N LYS A 120 -16.77 -11.88 -18.67
CA LYS A 120 -15.91 -13.07 -18.65
C LYS A 120 -14.59 -12.73 -19.32
N ALA A 121 -13.48 -12.92 -18.62
CA ALA A 121 -12.17 -12.60 -19.16
C ALA A 121 -11.06 -13.42 -18.49
N PRO A 122 -9.97 -13.75 -19.19
CA PRO A 122 -8.76 -14.31 -18.57
C PRO A 122 -8.15 -13.34 -17.56
N ILE A 123 -7.69 -13.86 -16.43
CA ILE A 123 -6.93 -13.11 -15.43
C ILE A 123 -5.46 -13.19 -15.79
N ILE A 124 -4.80 -12.03 -15.78
CA ILE A 124 -3.36 -11.87 -15.98
C ILE A 124 -2.64 -11.92 -14.63
N ALA A 125 -3.18 -11.19 -13.65
CA ALA A 125 -2.60 -11.10 -12.32
C ALA A 125 -3.62 -10.69 -11.26
N ARG A 126 -3.25 -10.88 -10.01
CA ARG A 126 -3.93 -10.32 -8.85
C ARG A 126 -3.01 -9.36 -8.11
N LEU A 127 -3.62 -8.32 -7.58
CA LEU A 127 -3.02 -7.38 -6.64
C LEU A 127 -3.63 -7.68 -5.27
N ASP A 128 -2.79 -7.86 -4.25
CA ASP A 128 -3.30 -7.90 -2.87
C ASP A 128 -3.57 -6.48 -2.33
N ALA A 129 -4.10 -6.40 -1.12
CA ALA A 129 -4.39 -5.13 -0.44
C ALA A 129 -3.14 -4.26 -0.22
N ALA A 130 -1.95 -4.88 -0.20
CA ALA A 130 -0.67 -4.19 -0.06
C ALA A 130 -0.05 -3.80 -1.42
N GLY A 131 -0.78 -3.93 -2.53
CA GLY A 131 -0.27 -3.56 -3.85
C GLY A 131 0.74 -4.56 -4.43
N ARG A 132 0.85 -5.79 -3.89
CA ARG A 132 1.79 -6.79 -4.42
C ARG A 132 1.18 -7.53 -5.59
N TYR A 133 1.91 -7.53 -6.70
CA TYR A 133 1.49 -8.13 -7.95
C TYR A 133 1.85 -9.62 -8.00
N ARG A 134 0.87 -10.48 -8.23
CA ARG A 134 1.06 -11.91 -8.43
C ARG A 134 0.49 -12.36 -9.78
N PRO A 135 1.33 -12.75 -10.75
CA PRO A 135 0.85 -13.29 -12.02
C PRO A 135 0.11 -14.62 -11.80
N VAL A 136 -0.91 -14.86 -12.61
CA VAL A 136 -1.67 -16.12 -12.60
C VAL A 136 -1.88 -16.61 -14.03
N THR A 137 -2.02 -17.92 -14.19
CA THR A 137 -2.26 -18.56 -15.48
C THR A 137 -3.44 -19.51 -15.40
N GLY A 138 -4.17 -19.68 -16.49
CA GLY A 138 -5.30 -20.61 -16.58
C GLY A 138 -6.53 -20.24 -15.75
N GLN A 139 -6.64 -18.99 -15.27
CA GLN A 139 -7.77 -18.51 -14.48
C GLN A 139 -8.55 -17.45 -15.25
N SER A 140 -9.86 -17.37 -15.01
CA SER A 140 -10.74 -16.35 -15.59
C SER A 140 -11.68 -15.77 -14.54
N ILE A 141 -12.09 -14.51 -14.73
CA ILE A 141 -13.25 -13.94 -14.04
C ILE A 141 -14.53 -14.31 -14.77
N ASP A 142 -15.61 -14.46 -14.02
CA ASP A 142 -16.98 -14.55 -14.50
C ASP A 142 -17.84 -13.71 -13.56
N LEU A 143 -18.07 -12.46 -13.96
CA LEU A 143 -18.76 -11.46 -13.16
C LEU A 143 -20.15 -11.24 -13.72
N ASP A 144 -21.11 -11.08 -12.83
CA ASP A 144 -22.44 -10.58 -13.13
C ASP A 144 -22.71 -9.37 -12.23
N PHE A 145 -22.78 -8.20 -12.85
CA PHE A 145 -22.89 -6.93 -12.16
C PHE A 145 -24.27 -6.70 -11.52
N GLY A 146 -25.29 -7.46 -11.95
CA GLY A 146 -26.66 -7.33 -11.47
C GLY A 146 -27.20 -5.90 -11.60
N ILE A 147 -27.82 -5.56 -12.72
CA ILE A 147 -28.36 -4.21 -12.94
C ILE A 147 -29.77 -4.12 -12.37
N THR A 148 -30.01 -3.11 -11.54
CA THR A 148 -31.33 -2.82 -10.97
C THR A 148 -31.67 -1.34 -11.09
N ARG A 149 -32.96 -1.01 -10.94
CA ARG A 149 -33.46 0.37 -11.02
C ARG A 149 -33.75 0.89 -9.61
N VAL A 150 -33.13 2.01 -9.25
CA VAL A 150 -33.32 2.74 -7.98
C VAL A 150 -33.74 4.17 -8.34
N ASP A 151 -34.88 4.62 -7.83
CA ASP A 151 -35.43 5.97 -8.10
C ASP A 151 -35.48 6.35 -9.59
N GLY A 152 -35.76 5.36 -10.45
CA GLY A 152 -35.83 5.55 -11.90
C GLY A 152 -34.48 5.48 -12.63
N GLU A 153 -33.35 5.41 -11.91
CA GLU A 153 -32.00 5.32 -12.47
C GLU A 153 -31.42 3.91 -12.33
N LEU A 154 -30.58 3.51 -13.28
CA LEU A 154 -29.91 2.20 -13.24
C LEU A 154 -28.70 2.24 -12.31
N ARG A 155 -28.55 1.18 -11.51
CA ARG A 155 -27.48 0.97 -10.53
C ARG A 155 -27.02 -0.48 -10.52
N ILE A 156 -25.76 -0.69 -10.14
CA ILE A 156 -25.12 -1.99 -9.98
C ILE A 156 -25.39 -2.52 -8.57
N SER A 157 -25.96 -3.72 -8.48
CA SER A 157 -26.28 -4.37 -7.20
C SER A 157 -25.22 -5.38 -6.75
N ARG A 158 -24.42 -5.90 -7.68
CA ARG A 158 -23.37 -6.88 -7.42
C ARG A 158 -22.02 -6.39 -7.98
N PRO A 159 -21.32 -5.50 -7.26
CA PRO A 159 -19.95 -5.16 -7.62
C PRO A 159 -19.03 -6.40 -7.47
N PRO A 160 -17.88 -6.42 -8.16
CA PRO A 160 -16.89 -7.47 -7.92
C PRO A 160 -16.25 -7.36 -6.53
N ASP A 161 -15.58 -8.43 -6.12
CA ASP A 161 -14.71 -8.42 -4.94
C ASP A 161 -13.49 -7.53 -5.23
N GLY A 162 -13.39 -6.39 -4.54
CA GLY A 162 -12.34 -5.41 -4.78
C GLY A 162 -12.47 -4.70 -6.13
N LEU A 163 -11.31 -4.42 -6.74
CA LEU A 163 -11.20 -3.76 -8.03
C LEU A 163 -11.03 -4.77 -9.17
N VAL A 164 -11.56 -4.44 -10.34
CA VAL A 164 -11.35 -5.19 -11.58
C VAL A 164 -10.85 -4.22 -12.64
N LEU A 165 -9.61 -4.39 -13.05
CA LEU A 165 -8.90 -3.47 -13.93
C LEU A 165 -8.47 -4.18 -15.20
N SER A 166 -8.69 -3.56 -16.36
CA SER A 166 -8.02 -4.02 -17.57
C SER A 166 -6.52 -3.80 -17.43
N LEU A 167 -5.70 -4.62 -18.11
CA LEU A 167 -4.25 -4.40 -18.17
C LEU A 167 -3.90 -2.96 -18.60
N PHE A 168 -4.66 -2.43 -19.56
CA PHE A 168 -4.50 -1.05 -20.01
C PHE A 168 -4.80 -0.03 -18.91
N ALA A 169 -5.91 -0.18 -18.18
CA ALA A 169 -6.25 0.70 -17.05
C ALA A 169 -5.19 0.62 -15.94
N PHE A 170 -4.75 -0.58 -15.57
CA PHE A 170 -3.73 -0.80 -14.56
C PHE A 170 -2.41 -0.11 -14.91
N SER A 171 -1.89 -0.34 -16.13
CA SER A 171 -0.63 0.26 -16.61
C SER A 171 -0.66 1.80 -16.67
N ARG A 172 -1.83 2.43 -16.73
CA ARG A 172 -1.98 3.89 -16.71
C ARG A 172 -2.20 4.46 -15.32
N ALA A 173 -2.97 3.76 -14.49
CA ALA A 173 -3.42 4.26 -13.19
C ALA A 173 -2.49 3.89 -12.03
N TYR A 174 -1.56 2.93 -12.20
CA TYR A 174 -0.66 2.47 -11.15
C TYR A 174 0.80 2.81 -11.44
N SER A 175 1.57 2.99 -10.37
CA SER A 175 3.02 3.21 -10.33
C SER A 175 3.67 2.04 -9.60
N THR A 176 4.73 1.47 -10.17
CA THR A 176 5.55 0.46 -9.46
C THR A 176 6.60 1.16 -8.62
N VAL A 177 6.63 0.86 -7.33
CA VAL A 177 7.59 1.33 -6.33
C VAL A 177 8.40 0.14 -5.82
N ALA A 178 9.72 0.27 -5.76
CA ALA A 178 10.59 -0.73 -5.16
C ALA A 178 10.85 -0.39 -3.68
N LEU A 179 10.40 -1.27 -2.78
CA LEU A 179 10.72 -1.24 -1.36
C LEU A 179 11.93 -2.13 -1.10
N TYR A 180 12.92 -1.63 -0.38
CA TYR A 180 14.16 -2.38 -0.13
C TYR A 180 14.20 -2.87 1.31
N PHE A 181 14.28 -4.19 1.49
CA PHE A 181 14.39 -4.84 2.80
C PHE A 181 15.79 -5.41 3.01
N THR A 182 16.24 -5.47 4.26
CA THR A 182 17.52 -6.07 4.64
C THR A 182 17.43 -7.59 4.65
N SER A 183 18.33 -8.28 3.95
CA SER A 183 18.43 -9.75 4.02
C SER A 183 18.90 -10.21 5.41
N LEU A 184 18.25 -11.23 5.97
CA LEU A 184 18.63 -11.81 7.27
C LEU A 184 19.98 -12.56 7.24
N THR A 185 20.48 -12.92 6.06
CA THR A 185 21.63 -13.83 5.91
C THR A 185 22.84 -13.20 5.21
N ARG A 186 22.68 -12.04 4.56
CA ARG A 186 23.75 -11.41 3.78
C ARG A 186 23.63 -9.87 3.83
N PRO A 187 24.73 -9.12 3.66
CA PRO A 187 24.72 -7.65 3.68
C PRO A 187 24.22 -7.06 2.35
N PHE A 188 23.09 -7.54 1.84
CA PHE A 188 22.48 -7.06 0.61
C PHE A 188 21.02 -6.65 0.86
N LEU A 189 20.57 -5.63 0.14
CA LEU A 189 19.17 -5.20 0.11
C LEU A 189 18.41 -6.00 -0.95
N VAL A 190 17.23 -6.48 -0.61
CA VAL A 190 16.35 -7.20 -1.53
C VAL A 190 15.16 -6.30 -1.87
N PRO A 191 14.92 -6.00 -3.17
CA PRO A 191 13.76 -5.22 -3.58
C PRO A 191 12.49 -6.08 -3.55
N GLU A 192 11.41 -5.53 -3.03
CA GLU A 192 10.04 -5.98 -3.18
C GLU A 192 9.26 -4.90 -3.96
N LEU A 193 8.55 -5.32 -5.02
CA LEU A 193 7.82 -4.40 -5.87
C LEU A 193 6.37 -4.27 -5.41
N VAL A 194 5.95 -3.04 -5.13
CA VAL A 194 4.59 -2.67 -4.76
C VAL A 194 4.01 -1.76 -5.84
N HIS A 195 2.75 -1.95 -6.20
CA HIS A 195 2.04 -1.12 -7.19
C HIS A 195 1.00 -0.27 -6.48
N LEU A 196 1.18 1.05 -6.56
CA LEU A 196 0.33 2.03 -5.91
C LEU A 196 -0.45 2.84 -6.96
N PRO A 197 -1.71 3.22 -6.71
CA PRO A 197 -2.41 4.15 -7.59
C PRO A 197 -1.63 5.46 -7.70
N GLN A 198 -1.46 5.98 -8.92
CA GLN A 198 -0.70 7.20 -9.23
C GLN A 198 -1.21 8.41 -8.45
N ALA A 199 -2.53 8.53 -8.29
CA ALA A 199 -3.16 9.62 -7.53
C ALA A 199 -2.75 9.63 -6.04
N THR A 200 -2.31 8.49 -5.50
CA THR A 200 -1.92 8.31 -4.09
C THR A 200 -0.47 7.85 -3.94
N SER A 201 0.32 7.82 -5.03
CA SER A 201 1.73 7.44 -5.00
C SER A 201 2.58 8.60 -4.45
N ASN A 202 2.47 8.82 -3.14
CA ASN A 202 3.25 9.79 -2.39
C ASN A 202 4.33 9.05 -1.57
N PRO A 203 5.53 9.63 -1.33
CA PRO A 203 6.53 9.07 -0.44
C PRO A 203 6.00 8.60 0.93
N THR A 204 4.96 9.23 1.48
CA THR A 204 4.33 8.79 2.74
C THR A 204 3.74 7.38 2.65
N THR A 205 3.09 7.03 1.53
CA THR A 205 2.52 5.70 1.31
C THR A 205 3.64 4.66 1.23
N ALA A 206 4.69 4.95 0.45
CA ALA A 206 5.85 4.05 0.33
C ALA A 206 6.59 3.82 1.67
N VAL A 207 6.70 4.84 2.51
CA VAL A 207 7.26 4.71 3.86
C VAL A 207 6.36 3.88 4.77
N THR A 208 5.04 4.04 4.66
CA THR A 208 4.07 3.24 5.44
C THR A 208 4.16 1.77 5.07
N ASP A 209 4.17 1.46 3.76
CA ASP A 209 4.34 0.08 3.28
C ASP A 209 5.67 -0.55 3.74
N LEU A 210 6.75 0.24 3.79
CA LEU A 210 8.04 -0.22 4.31
C LEU A 210 7.96 -0.55 5.81
N LEU A 211 7.20 0.23 6.58
CA LEU A 211 7.00 0.02 8.02
C LEU A 211 6.08 -1.19 8.32
N ASP A 212 5.15 -1.51 7.43
CA ASP A 212 4.31 -2.71 7.54
C ASP A 212 5.10 -4.01 7.31
N GLY A 213 6.27 -3.89 6.69
CA GLY A 213 7.26 -4.96 6.62
C GLY A 213 7.16 -5.83 5.35
N PRO A 214 8.14 -6.73 5.17
CA PRO A 214 8.21 -7.59 3.99
C PRO A 214 7.06 -8.60 4.01
N SER A 215 6.64 -9.04 2.83
CA SER A 215 5.69 -10.15 2.71
C SER A 215 6.27 -11.50 3.18
N ASP A 216 5.38 -12.47 3.39
CA ASP A 216 5.72 -13.83 3.79
C ASP A 216 6.69 -14.54 2.84
N TRP A 217 6.64 -14.24 1.53
CA TRP A 217 7.58 -14.83 0.56
C TRP A 217 9.02 -14.36 0.79
N LEU A 218 9.18 -13.13 1.28
CA LEU A 218 10.48 -12.50 1.54
C LEU A 218 10.94 -12.68 2.99
N ALA A 219 10.00 -12.75 3.94
CA ALA A 219 10.27 -12.99 5.36
C ALA A 219 10.78 -14.42 5.62
N GLY A 220 10.48 -15.38 4.73
CA GLY A 220 10.74 -16.80 4.98
C GLY A 220 9.91 -17.32 6.17
N PRO A 221 10.12 -18.57 6.62
CA PRO A 221 9.32 -19.18 7.69
C PRO A 221 9.63 -18.65 9.11
N SER A 222 9.83 -17.35 9.30
CA SER A 222 10.01 -16.76 10.65
C SER A 222 9.48 -15.33 10.73
N PRO A 223 8.44 -15.06 11.55
CA PRO A 223 8.00 -13.70 11.81
C PRO A 223 8.94 -13.11 12.87
N MET A 224 9.89 -12.29 12.44
CA MET A 224 10.57 -11.36 13.33
C MET A 224 10.23 -9.94 12.89
N SER A 225 8.95 -9.58 13.08
CA SER A 225 8.55 -8.18 13.18
C SER A 225 9.23 -7.62 14.42
N SER A 226 10.40 -6.98 14.24
CA SER A 226 10.90 -6.05 15.24
C SER A 226 10.09 -4.76 15.15
N ARG A 227 8.82 -4.83 15.57
CA ARG A 227 8.12 -3.65 16.08
C ARG A 227 8.98 -3.13 17.22
N PRO A 228 9.52 -1.89 17.18
CA PRO A 228 10.03 -1.30 18.40
C PRO A 228 8.84 -1.25 19.36
N ALA A 229 8.89 -2.06 20.42
CA ALA A 229 7.97 -1.93 21.53
C ALA A 229 7.95 -0.45 21.89
N ARG A 230 6.77 0.18 21.89
CA ARG A 230 6.61 1.50 22.46
C ARG A 230 7.13 1.38 23.88
N SER A 231 8.32 1.93 24.14
CA SER A 231 8.88 2.00 25.47
C SER A 231 7.93 2.89 26.27
N CYS A 232 7.14 2.27 27.15
CA CYS A 232 6.53 3.01 28.24
C CYS A 232 7.67 3.72 28.99
N PRO A 233 7.59 5.04 29.24
CA PRO A 233 8.54 5.68 30.14
C PRO A 233 8.40 5.05 31.52
N PRO A 234 9.50 4.88 32.27
CA PRO A 234 9.45 4.30 33.61
C PRO A 234 8.58 5.16 34.51
N THR A 235 7.64 4.52 35.20
CA THR A 235 6.83 5.10 36.27
C THR A 235 7.76 5.76 37.30
N PRO A 236 7.59 7.05 37.64
CA PRO A 236 8.27 7.62 38.79
C PRO A 236 7.75 6.94 40.06
N SER A 237 8.63 6.25 40.77
CA SER A 237 8.32 5.64 42.05
C SER A 237 8.01 6.72 43.08
N ARG A 238 6.81 6.63 43.66
CA ARG A 238 6.29 7.37 44.83
C ARG A 238 6.21 8.88 44.63
N TRP A 239 5.00 9.43 44.60
CA TRP A 239 4.43 10.23 45.70
C TRP A 239 2.88 10.20 45.59
N THR A 240 2.26 9.89 46.71
CA THR A 240 0.85 10.10 47.14
C THR A 240 -0.21 10.59 46.12
N THR A 241 -1.31 9.83 46.06
CA THR A 241 -2.68 10.17 45.63
C THR A 241 -3.16 11.58 46.05
N PRO A 242 -4.10 12.24 45.32
CA PRO A 242 -5.47 11.74 45.17
C PRO A 242 -6.10 11.82 43.76
N GLU A 243 -7.01 10.86 43.55
CA GLU A 243 -8.12 10.75 42.61
C GLU A 243 -8.28 11.77 41.46
N TYR A 244 -8.32 11.23 40.24
CA TYR A 244 -9.15 11.76 39.15
C TYR A 244 -9.73 10.58 38.34
N PRO A 245 -11.00 10.64 37.87
CA PRO A 245 -11.67 9.53 37.21
C PRO A 245 -11.18 9.29 35.77
N PRO A 246 -11.38 8.08 35.19
CA PRO A 246 -10.86 7.72 33.89
C PRO A 246 -11.61 8.41 32.73
N CYS A 247 -10.84 8.72 31.68
CA CYS A 247 -11.31 9.27 30.41
C CYS A 247 -12.30 8.33 29.70
N ARG A 248 -13.31 8.95 29.05
CA ARG A 248 -14.13 8.33 28.00
C ARG A 248 -13.39 8.32 26.67
#